data_AF-A0A645EXZ6-F1
#
_entry.id   AF-A0A645EXZ6-F1
#
_cell.length_a   1.000
_cell.length_b   1.000
_cell.length_c   1.000
_cell.angle_alpha   90.00
_cell.angle_beta   90.00
_cell.angle_gamma   90.00
#
_symmetry.space_group_name_H-M   'P 1'
#
loop_
_entity.id
_entity.type
_entity.pdbx_description
1 polymer ?
#
loop_
_entity_poly.entity_id
_entity_poly.type
_entity_poly.pdbx_seq_one_letter_code
_entity_poly.pdbx_strand_id
1 'polypeptide(L)'
;MSDATLVNFPLNSNSKYYDKSLKPIKYDKDKAKSYLEKVKPVTDEELKQLENKQKENQKNAKKDSKTNTKAVETKQETETENVKEKDIKESKEKEQEQAIDKEAQLKEKLAKIDLKILVNKNNTERVKSAHLIVENLKTIGIKSHIVELEGQALDDAISSKKYDLALVGWELSIIPDAREIINNSGYSDEKLESYENSLINATTEEQISDIYKSMQKYINDNVIFISLAIRDEYIVTNRRVQGKISPNEFDVYEGITNLKTPEE
;
A
#
# COMPACT_ATOMS: atom_id res chain seq x y z
N MET A 1 -21.99 11.70 -9.49
CA MET A 1 -21.58 11.89 -8.10
C MET A 1 -20.26 11.14 -7.95
N SER A 2 -19.33 11.66 -7.17
CA SER A 2 -18.07 10.97 -6.92
C SER A 2 -18.32 10.01 -5.77
N ASP A 3 -18.64 8.75 -6.07
CA ASP A 3 -19.10 7.77 -5.04
C ASP A 3 -17.98 7.30 -4.08
N ALA A 4 -16.82 7.93 -4.17
CA ALA A 4 -15.69 7.71 -3.30
C ALA A 4 -14.75 8.94 -3.30
N THR A 5 -14.07 9.13 -2.18
CA THR A 5 -12.99 10.11 -2.00
C THR A 5 -11.65 9.39 -1.99
N LEU A 6 -10.75 9.76 -2.90
CA LEU A 6 -9.40 9.19 -2.94
C LEU A 6 -8.62 9.56 -1.67
N VAL A 7 -7.96 8.59 -1.07
CA VAL A 7 -7.14 8.77 0.13
C VAL A 7 -5.81 8.06 -0.01
N ASN A 8 -4.78 8.61 0.64
CA ASN A 8 -3.43 8.02 0.67
C ASN A 8 -3.12 7.34 2.01
N PHE A 9 -4.11 7.30 2.90
CA PHE A 9 -4.01 6.71 4.23
C PHE A 9 -5.41 6.25 4.70
N PRO A 10 -5.55 5.22 5.54
CA PRO A 10 -6.84 4.67 5.90
C PRO A 10 -7.43 5.42 7.10
N LEU A 11 -7.63 6.72 6.92
CA LEU A 11 -8.38 7.61 7.79
C LEU A 11 -9.30 8.46 6.91
N ASN A 12 -10.48 8.84 7.44
CA ASN A 12 -11.35 9.78 6.75
C ASN A 12 -10.59 11.08 6.42
N SER A 13 -10.65 11.54 5.17
CA SER A 13 -10.00 12.77 4.73
C SER A 13 -10.50 14.04 5.43
N ASN A 14 -11.66 13.97 6.08
CA ASN A 14 -12.23 15.01 6.93
C ASN A 14 -11.72 14.95 8.37
N SER A 15 -11.06 13.86 8.78
CA SER A 15 -10.44 13.75 10.09
C SER A 15 -9.39 14.83 10.29
N LYS A 16 -9.34 15.39 11.50
CA LYS A 16 -8.29 16.33 11.92
C LYS A 16 -6.89 15.71 11.95
N TYR A 17 -6.80 14.38 11.95
CA TYR A 17 -5.53 13.65 11.93
C TYR A 17 -5.08 13.24 10.53
N TYR A 18 -5.90 13.47 9.49
CA TYR A 18 -5.52 13.15 8.12
C TYR A 18 -4.59 14.24 7.54
N ASP A 19 -3.40 13.86 7.07
CA ASP A 19 -2.47 14.79 6.45
C ASP A 19 -2.83 15.05 4.98
N LYS A 20 -3.54 16.15 4.73
CA LYS A 20 -3.93 16.59 3.38
C LYS A 20 -2.75 16.90 2.45
N SER A 21 -1.53 17.05 2.99
CA SER A 21 -0.32 17.31 2.20
C SER A 21 0.35 16.03 1.66
N LEU A 22 -0.13 14.85 2.05
CA LEU A 22 0.33 13.56 1.53
C LEU A 22 0.22 13.49 0.01
N LYS A 23 1.35 13.20 -0.64
CA LYS A 23 1.40 13.04 -2.10
C LYS A 23 0.92 11.64 -2.48
N PRO A 24 -0.06 11.53 -3.40
CA PRO A 24 -0.49 10.23 -3.89
C PRO A 24 0.61 9.54 -4.68
N ILE A 25 0.66 8.22 -4.58
CA ILE A 25 1.45 7.39 -5.49
C ILE A 25 0.74 7.43 -6.85
N LYS A 26 1.30 8.18 -7.79
CA LYS A 26 0.71 8.34 -9.13
C LYS A 26 0.85 7.04 -9.92
N TYR A 27 -0.19 6.73 -10.68
CA TYR A 27 -0.11 5.72 -11.73
C TYR A 27 0.86 6.19 -12.82
N ASP A 28 1.94 5.44 -13.00
CA ASP A 28 2.98 5.73 -13.99
C ASP A 28 3.69 4.42 -14.39
N LYS A 29 3.44 3.98 -15.62
CA LYS A 29 3.95 2.70 -16.14
C LYS A 29 5.45 2.73 -16.39
N ASP A 30 5.97 3.83 -16.92
CA ASP A 30 7.39 3.95 -17.28
C ASP A 30 8.24 4.04 -16.02
N LYS A 31 7.75 4.78 -15.02
CA LYS A 31 8.39 4.83 -13.71
C LYS A 31 8.38 3.47 -13.01
N ALA A 32 7.28 2.72 -13.09
CA ALA A 32 7.20 1.36 -12.55
C ALA A 32 8.25 0.43 -13.20
N LYS A 33 8.40 0.46 -14.53
CA LYS A 33 9.44 -0.30 -15.24
C LYS A 33 10.86 0.12 -14.80
N SER A 34 11.11 1.42 -14.70
CA SER A 34 12.39 1.94 -14.22
C SER A 34 12.71 1.50 -12.78
N TYR A 35 11.70 1.31 -11.92
CA TYR A 35 11.92 0.75 -10.60
C TYR A 35 12.26 -0.74 -10.65
N LEU A 36 11.59 -1.52 -11.50
CA LEU A 36 11.88 -2.95 -11.68
C LEU A 36 13.32 -3.21 -12.16
N GLU A 37 13.84 -2.36 -13.05
CA GLU A 37 15.24 -2.44 -13.52
C GLU A 37 16.28 -2.24 -12.40
N LYS A 38 15.92 -1.53 -11.33
CA LYS A 38 16.80 -1.27 -10.18
C LYS A 38 16.78 -2.39 -9.15
N VAL A 39 15.83 -3.33 -9.25
CA VAL A 39 15.72 -4.44 -8.31
C VAL A 39 16.90 -5.38 -8.52
N LYS A 40 17.78 -5.45 -7.53
CA LYS A 40 18.87 -6.44 -7.51
C LYS A 40 18.25 -7.84 -7.35
N PRO A 41 18.76 -8.85 -8.07
CA PRO A 41 18.33 -10.22 -7.85
C PRO A 41 18.60 -10.60 -6.40
N VAL A 42 17.56 -11.07 -5.71
CA VAL A 42 17.74 -11.82 -4.47
C VAL A 42 18.38 -13.14 -4.87
N THR A 43 19.58 -13.40 -4.37
CA THR A 43 20.28 -14.66 -4.61
C THR A 43 19.51 -15.82 -3.97
N ASP A 44 19.68 -17.04 -4.49
CA ASP A 44 19.07 -18.25 -3.89
C ASP A 44 19.51 -18.44 -2.42
N GLU A 45 20.68 -17.91 -2.06
CA GLU A 45 21.17 -17.87 -0.67
C GLU A 45 20.40 -16.85 0.19
N GLU A 46 20.15 -15.64 -0.32
CA GLU A 46 19.34 -14.63 0.36
C GLU A 46 17.86 -15.06 0.48
N LEU A 47 17.31 -15.75 -0.52
CA LEU A 47 15.97 -16.36 -0.47
C LEU A 47 15.87 -17.41 0.65
N LYS A 48 16.86 -18.32 0.73
CA LYS A 48 16.93 -19.30 1.83
C LYS A 48 17.09 -18.62 3.20
N GLN A 49 17.85 -17.53 3.29
CA GLN A 49 17.99 -16.77 4.52
C GLN A 49 16.69 -16.05 4.92
N LEU A 50 15.93 -15.51 3.96
CA LEU A 50 14.62 -14.88 4.20
C LEU A 50 13.55 -15.91 4.60
N GLU A 51 13.51 -17.07 3.95
CA GLU A 51 12.64 -18.19 4.33
C GLU A 51 12.96 -18.72 5.74
N ASN A 52 14.24 -18.76 6.11
CA ASN A 52 14.68 -19.16 7.44
C ASN A 52 14.32 -18.09 8.49
N LYS A 53 14.45 -16.79 8.17
CA LYS A 53 14.00 -15.69 9.05
C LYS A 53 12.50 -15.69 9.29
N GLN A 54 11.68 -16.03 8.30
CA GLN A 54 10.22 -16.18 8.49
C GLN A 54 9.87 -17.35 9.42
N LYS A 55 10.65 -18.44 9.37
CA LYS A 55 10.52 -19.59 10.29
C LYS A 55 11.06 -19.30 11.70
N GLU A 56 12.07 -18.43 11.82
CA GLU A 56 12.64 -17.99 13.09
C GLU A 56 11.80 -16.91 13.79
N ASN A 57 11.12 -16.02 13.06
CA ASN A 57 10.19 -15.04 13.64
C ASN A 57 8.93 -15.68 14.24
N GLN A 58 8.63 -16.93 13.90
CA GLN A 58 7.64 -17.74 14.63
C GLN A 58 8.21 -18.40 15.91
N LYS A 59 9.54 -18.39 16.11
CA LYS A 59 10.24 -19.03 17.23
C LYS A 59 10.91 -18.05 18.20
N ASN A 60 11.23 -16.82 17.79
CA ASN A 60 11.97 -15.84 18.58
C ASN A 60 11.10 -14.68 19.08
N ALA A 61 10.04 -14.97 19.81
CA ALA A 61 9.48 -14.05 20.81
C ALA A 61 10.30 -14.04 22.12
N LYS A 62 11.59 -14.44 22.07
CA LYS A 62 12.48 -14.52 23.23
C LYS A 62 13.93 -14.18 22.84
N LYS A 63 14.39 -13.03 23.35
CA LYS A 63 15.78 -12.57 23.55
C LYS A 63 16.54 -11.98 22.35
N ASP A 64 16.41 -10.67 22.19
CA ASP A 64 17.52 -9.76 21.84
C ASP A 64 18.16 -9.23 23.15
N SER A 65 19.37 -8.69 23.24
CA SER A 65 20.21 -7.93 22.31
C SER A 65 21.64 -7.86 22.88
N LYS A 66 22.64 -7.78 22.00
CA LYS A 66 23.85 -6.92 22.07
C LYS A 66 24.60 -7.14 20.74
N THR A 67 24.99 -6.14 19.96
CA THR A 67 26.13 -5.23 20.24
C THR A 67 26.28 -4.17 19.11
N ASN A 68 26.67 -2.94 19.50
CA ASN A 68 27.52 -1.90 18.85
C ASN A 68 28.11 -2.14 17.43
N THR A 69 28.55 -1.17 16.60
CA THR A 69 28.53 0.31 16.50
C THR A 69 29.50 0.72 15.36
N LYS A 70 29.09 1.64 14.44
CA LYS A 70 29.86 2.68 13.65
C LYS A 70 31.07 2.23 12.77
N ALA A 71 31.60 2.95 11.77
CA ALA A 71 31.36 4.21 11.00
C ALA A 71 32.41 4.23 9.84
N VAL A 72 32.10 4.72 8.62
CA VAL A 72 32.56 5.99 7.94
C VAL A 72 34.04 5.96 7.46
N GLU A 73 34.49 6.29 6.23
CA GLU A 73 34.61 7.58 5.48
C GLU A 73 35.31 7.29 4.09
N THR A 74 34.87 7.73 2.89
CA THR A 74 35.05 8.99 2.08
C THR A 74 36.46 9.33 1.50
N LYS A 75 36.53 9.58 0.16
CA LYS A 75 37.17 10.70 -0.63
C LYS A 75 37.77 10.26 -2.00
N GLN A 76 37.23 10.71 -3.15
CA GLN A 76 37.57 11.86 -4.06
C GLN A 76 38.67 11.57 -5.12
N GLU A 77 38.33 11.56 -6.43
CA GLU A 77 38.58 12.56 -7.52
C GLU A 77 40.03 12.51 -8.08
N THR A 78 40.35 12.53 -9.39
CA THR A 78 40.09 13.54 -10.45
C THR A 78 40.30 13.02 -11.91
N GLU A 79 39.81 13.83 -12.86
CA GLU A 79 39.72 13.83 -14.35
C GLU A 79 41.03 13.60 -15.16
N THR A 80 41.03 13.19 -16.45
CA THR A 80 40.79 14.05 -17.65
C THR A 80 40.74 13.28 -18.99
N GLU A 81 40.09 13.90 -19.99
CA GLU A 81 39.76 13.56 -21.39
C GLU A 81 41.00 13.39 -22.32
N ASN A 82 41.03 12.93 -23.60
CA ASN A 82 40.10 12.98 -24.75
C ASN A 82 40.73 12.15 -25.92
N VAL A 83 39.99 11.27 -26.62
CA VAL A 83 40.13 11.02 -28.09
C VAL A 83 38.75 10.57 -28.60
N LYS A 84 38.13 11.34 -29.50
CA LYS A 84 36.81 11.07 -30.09
C LYS A 84 36.97 10.86 -31.60
N GLU A 85 36.42 9.74 -32.10
CA GLU A 85 35.45 9.70 -33.24
C GLU A 85 35.23 8.28 -33.82
N LYS A 86 35.98 7.26 -33.38
CA LYS A 86 35.61 5.83 -33.63
C LYS A 86 34.88 5.17 -32.44
N ASP A 87 35.09 5.68 -31.23
CA ASP A 87 34.55 5.11 -30.00
C ASP A 87 33.06 5.39 -29.75
N ILE A 88 32.43 6.30 -30.51
CA ILE A 88 31.01 6.69 -30.31
C ILE A 88 30.02 5.65 -30.90
N LYS A 89 30.44 4.87 -31.90
CA LYS A 89 29.61 3.78 -32.44
C LYS A 89 29.73 2.50 -31.63
N GLU A 90 30.96 2.11 -31.24
CA GLU A 90 31.20 0.96 -30.37
C GLU A 90 30.64 1.14 -28.95
N SER A 91 30.65 2.37 -28.39
CA SER A 91 30.02 2.65 -27.10
C SER A 91 28.50 2.56 -27.15
N LYS A 92 27.86 3.07 -28.22
CA LYS A 92 26.41 2.95 -28.42
C LYS A 92 25.95 1.52 -28.69
N GLU A 93 26.75 0.75 -29.43
CA GLU A 93 26.47 -0.67 -29.69
C GLU A 93 26.66 -1.51 -28.41
N LYS A 94 27.70 -1.26 -27.61
CA LYS A 94 27.91 -1.93 -26.31
C LYS A 94 26.85 -1.52 -25.27
N GLU A 95 26.41 -0.26 -25.24
CA GLU A 95 25.30 0.18 -24.40
C GLU A 95 23.96 -0.44 -24.82
N GLN A 96 23.69 -0.57 -26.13
CA GLN A 96 22.51 -1.27 -26.64
C GLN A 96 22.56 -2.76 -26.33
N GLU A 97 23.69 -3.43 -26.51
CA GLU A 97 23.85 -4.86 -26.23
C GLU A 97 23.74 -5.16 -24.72
N GLN A 98 24.31 -4.31 -23.86
CA GLN A 98 24.13 -4.38 -22.40
C GLN A 98 22.71 -4.05 -21.95
N ALA A 99 22.00 -3.15 -22.63
CA ALA A 99 20.60 -2.86 -22.35
C ALA A 99 19.69 -4.03 -22.74
N ILE A 100 19.96 -4.67 -23.88
CA ILE A 100 19.25 -5.87 -24.35
C ILE A 100 19.46 -7.05 -23.38
N ASP A 101 20.68 -7.26 -22.88
CA ASP A 101 20.99 -8.30 -21.89
C ASP A 101 20.27 -8.04 -20.56
N LYS A 102 20.26 -6.80 -20.06
CA LYS A 102 19.53 -6.42 -18.84
C LYS A 102 18.01 -6.59 -18.97
N GLU A 103 17.44 -6.21 -20.11
CA GLU A 103 16.01 -6.37 -20.38
C GLU A 103 15.63 -7.86 -20.45
N ALA A 104 16.45 -8.69 -21.11
CA ALA A 104 16.24 -10.13 -21.18
C ALA A 104 16.31 -10.79 -19.79
N GLN A 105 17.30 -10.43 -18.98
CA GLN A 105 17.44 -10.91 -17.61
C GLN A 105 16.27 -10.46 -16.71
N LEU A 106 15.82 -9.21 -16.84
CA LEU A 106 14.66 -8.72 -16.09
C LEU A 106 13.39 -9.50 -16.49
N LYS A 107 13.16 -9.70 -17.79
CA LYS A 107 12.01 -10.44 -18.30
C LYS A 107 12.01 -11.90 -17.82
N GLU A 108 13.17 -12.56 -17.78
CA GLU A 108 13.31 -13.91 -17.24
C GLU A 108 12.95 -13.96 -15.74
N LYS A 109 13.37 -12.96 -14.96
CA LYS A 109 13.02 -12.87 -13.53
C LYS A 109 11.52 -12.66 -13.32
N LEU A 110 10.93 -11.71 -14.05
CA LEU A 110 9.50 -11.43 -13.94
C LEU A 110 8.65 -12.61 -14.38
N ALA A 111 9.12 -13.41 -15.34
CA ALA A 111 8.42 -14.64 -15.76
C ALA A 111 8.32 -15.70 -14.65
N LYS A 112 9.16 -15.63 -13.62
CA LYS A 112 9.11 -16.53 -12.45
C LYS A 112 8.13 -16.06 -11.37
N ILE A 113 7.59 -14.84 -11.49
CA ILE A 113 6.63 -14.26 -10.55
C ILE A 113 5.21 -14.52 -11.05
N ASP A 114 4.36 -15.07 -10.20
CA ASP A 114 2.91 -15.20 -10.45
C ASP A 114 2.15 -14.81 -9.18
N LEU A 115 1.73 -13.54 -9.10
CA LEU A 115 1.12 -12.98 -7.90
C LEU A 115 -0.34 -13.43 -7.75
N LYS A 116 -0.67 -13.97 -6.57
CA LYS A 116 -2.03 -14.26 -6.12
C LYS A 116 -2.66 -13.01 -5.53
N ILE A 117 -3.67 -12.48 -6.22
CA ILE A 117 -4.44 -11.30 -5.77
C ILE A 117 -5.76 -11.77 -5.18
N LEU A 118 -5.86 -11.77 -3.85
CA LEU A 118 -7.06 -12.16 -3.12
C LEU A 118 -8.08 -11.02 -3.12
N VAL A 119 -9.36 -11.35 -3.37
CA VAL A 119 -10.47 -10.39 -3.34
C VAL A 119 -11.74 -11.07 -2.82
N ASN A 120 -12.62 -10.28 -2.18
CA ASN A 120 -13.95 -10.76 -1.80
C ASN A 120 -14.84 -10.86 -3.05
N LYS A 121 -15.26 -12.08 -3.38
CA LYS A 121 -16.11 -12.44 -4.51
C LYS A 121 -17.44 -11.66 -4.55
N ASN A 122 -17.99 -11.35 -3.39
CA ASN A 122 -19.30 -10.69 -3.27
C ASN A 122 -19.23 -9.17 -3.52
N ASN A 123 -18.03 -8.60 -3.67
CA ASN A 123 -17.86 -7.19 -3.99
C ASN A 123 -17.50 -7.01 -5.47
N THR A 124 -18.51 -6.86 -6.33
CA THR A 124 -18.35 -6.78 -7.79
C THR A 124 -17.43 -5.64 -8.24
N GLU A 125 -17.50 -4.47 -7.59
CA GLU A 125 -16.65 -3.33 -7.93
C GLU A 125 -15.18 -3.56 -7.57
N ARG A 126 -14.94 -4.27 -6.46
CA ARG A 126 -13.59 -4.68 -6.05
C ARG A 126 -13.03 -5.75 -6.96
N VAL A 127 -13.85 -6.71 -7.40
CA VAL A 127 -13.45 -7.72 -8.41
C VAL A 127 -13.06 -7.05 -9.73
N LYS A 128 -13.86 -6.09 -10.23
CA LYS A 128 -13.52 -5.30 -11.43
C LYS A 128 -12.19 -4.56 -11.26
N SER A 129 -11.97 -3.96 -10.09
CA SER A 129 -10.72 -3.26 -9.77
C SER A 129 -9.52 -4.21 -9.71
N ALA A 130 -9.69 -5.41 -9.17
CA ALA A 130 -8.65 -6.45 -9.19
C ALA A 130 -8.29 -6.86 -10.63
N HIS A 131 -9.26 -6.97 -11.54
CA HIS A 131 -8.98 -7.22 -12.96
C HIS A 131 -8.17 -6.09 -13.61
N LEU A 132 -8.50 -4.83 -13.33
CA LEU A 132 -7.71 -3.68 -13.81
C LEU A 132 -6.27 -3.72 -13.28
N ILE A 133 -6.07 -4.14 -12.03
CA ILE A 133 -4.72 -4.31 -11.45
C ILE A 133 -3.97 -5.42 -12.19
N VAL A 134 -4.58 -6.59 -12.41
CA VAL A 134 -3.97 -7.69 -13.18
C VAL A 134 -3.57 -7.25 -14.58
N GLU A 135 -4.45 -6.53 -15.28
CA GLU A 135 -4.17 -6.01 -16.62
C GLU A 135 -2.98 -5.04 -16.61
N ASN A 136 -2.93 -4.12 -15.64
CA ASN A 136 -1.83 -3.17 -15.52
C ASN A 136 -0.50 -3.85 -15.16
N LEU A 137 -0.50 -4.80 -14.23
CA LEU A 137 0.68 -5.61 -13.89
C LEU A 137 1.19 -6.40 -15.10
N LYS A 138 0.28 -6.98 -15.89
CA LYS A 138 0.63 -7.68 -17.13
C LYS A 138 1.35 -6.77 -18.12
N THR A 139 0.97 -5.49 -18.23
CA THR A 139 1.64 -4.54 -19.15
C THR A 139 3.08 -4.22 -18.79
N ILE A 140 3.49 -4.49 -17.55
CA ILE A 140 4.88 -4.34 -17.08
C ILE A 140 5.57 -5.70 -16.88
N GLY A 141 4.98 -6.78 -17.42
CA GLY A 141 5.60 -8.12 -17.43
C GLY A 141 5.38 -8.95 -16.17
N ILE A 142 4.60 -8.48 -15.20
CA ILE A 142 4.29 -9.23 -13.97
C ILE A 142 3.05 -10.08 -14.21
N LYS A 143 3.21 -11.41 -14.11
CA LYS A 143 2.06 -12.33 -14.14
C LYS A 143 1.36 -12.28 -12.79
N SER A 144 0.04 -12.29 -12.84
CA SER A 144 -0.82 -12.32 -11.65
C SER A 144 -2.17 -12.93 -12.00
N HIS A 145 -2.85 -13.46 -10.99
CA HIS A 145 -4.20 -13.99 -11.10
C HIS A 145 -5.02 -13.68 -9.86
N ILE A 146 -6.34 -13.57 -10.07
CA ILE A 146 -7.28 -13.24 -9.00
C ILE A 146 -7.74 -14.53 -8.32
N VAL A 147 -7.80 -14.50 -7.00
CA VAL A 147 -8.41 -15.52 -6.17
C VAL A 147 -9.64 -14.89 -5.50
N GLU A 148 -10.82 -15.28 -5.94
CA GLU A 148 -12.09 -14.77 -5.42
C GLU A 148 -12.63 -15.70 -4.33
N LEU A 149 -12.69 -15.23 -3.09
CA LEU A 149 -13.20 -16.00 -1.94
C LEU A 149 -14.30 -15.22 -1.22
N GLU A 150 -15.05 -15.91 -0.37
CA GLU A 150 -16.11 -15.35 0.46
C GLU A 150 -16.24 -16.10 1.79
N GLY A 151 -16.86 -15.47 2.79
CA GLY A 151 -17.09 -16.04 4.12
C GLY A 151 -15.81 -16.59 4.76
N GLN A 152 -15.92 -17.72 5.47
CA GLN A 152 -14.82 -18.32 6.22
C GLN A 152 -13.58 -18.61 5.37
N ALA A 153 -13.73 -18.97 4.09
CA ALA A 153 -12.60 -19.24 3.21
C ALA A 153 -11.77 -17.98 2.96
N LEU A 154 -12.43 -16.82 2.82
CA LEU A 154 -11.75 -15.54 2.71
C LEU A 154 -11.07 -15.18 4.03
N ASP A 155 -11.77 -15.32 5.15
CA ASP A 155 -11.24 -15.01 6.49
C ASP A 155 -10.00 -15.85 6.77
N ASP A 156 -10.05 -17.16 6.52
CA ASP A 156 -8.92 -18.07 6.67
C ASP A 156 -7.74 -17.66 5.77
N ALA A 157 -8.00 -17.29 4.52
CA ALA A 157 -6.96 -16.87 3.58
C ALA A 157 -6.29 -15.57 4.03
N ILE A 158 -7.06 -14.61 4.55
CA ILE A 158 -6.56 -13.35 5.11
C ILE A 158 -5.71 -13.63 6.37
N SER A 159 -6.28 -14.31 7.37
CA SER A 159 -5.60 -14.56 8.64
C SER A 159 -4.35 -15.44 8.49
N SER A 160 -4.36 -16.40 7.57
CA SER A 160 -3.20 -17.25 7.29
C SER A 160 -2.22 -16.66 6.27
N LYS A 161 -2.48 -15.44 5.77
CA LYS A 161 -1.65 -14.72 4.79
C LYS A 161 -1.37 -15.55 3.52
N LYS A 162 -2.36 -16.30 3.03
CA LYS A 162 -2.25 -17.17 1.84
C LYS A 162 -2.52 -16.40 0.55
N TYR A 163 -1.81 -15.29 0.35
CA TYR A 163 -1.91 -14.43 -0.83
C TYR A 163 -0.62 -13.60 -0.97
N ASP A 164 -0.37 -13.06 -2.16
CA ASP A 164 0.74 -12.12 -2.38
C ASP A 164 0.25 -10.68 -2.27
N LEU A 165 -0.95 -10.41 -2.78
CA LEU A 165 -1.67 -9.14 -2.64
C LEU A 165 -3.10 -9.43 -2.20
N ALA A 166 -3.68 -8.57 -1.36
CA ALA A 166 -5.09 -8.62 -1.01
C ALA A 166 -5.73 -7.26 -1.28
N LEU A 167 -6.78 -7.25 -2.10
CA LEU A 167 -7.63 -6.08 -2.27
C LEU A 167 -8.83 -6.25 -1.34
N VAL A 168 -8.81 -5.48 -0.25
CA VAL A 168 -9.80 -5.56 0.84
C VAL A 168 -10.50 -4.23 1.03
N GLY A 169 -11.52 -4.23 1.89
CA GLY A 169 -12.16 -3.01 2.38
C GLY A 169 -12.24 -3.11 3.89
N TRP A 170 -12.21 -1.95 4.54
CA TRP A 170 -12.26 -1.83 5.98
C TRP A 170 -13.41 -0.90 6.35
N GLU A 171 -14.19 -1.26 7.34
CA GLU A 171 -15.20 -0.39 7.94
C GLU A 171 -14.52 0.45 9.01
N LEU A 172 -14.38 1.75 8.76
CA LEU A 172 -13.64 2.64 9.65
C LEU A 172 -14.45 2.92 10.92
N SER A 173 -13.77 2.94 12.06
CA SER A 173 -14.35 3.44 13.30
C SER A 173 -14.62 4.95 13.21
N ILE A 174 -15.65 5.40 13.91
CA ILE A 174 -15.93 6.83 14.13
C ILE A 174 -14.77 7.49 14.88
N ILE A 175 -14.08 6.72 15.72
CA ILE A 175 -12.84 7.18 16.34
C ILE A 175 -11.73 7.05 15.28
N PRO A 176 -11.06 8.15 14.89
CA PRO A 176 -10.06 8.14 13.83
C PRO A 176 -8.77 7.46 14.30
N ASP A 177 -8.77 6.13 14.28
CA ASP A 177 -7.65 5.28 14.66
C ASP A 177 -7.33 4.25 13.57
N ALA A 178 -6.15 4.37 12.97
CA ALA A 178 -5.72 3.49 11.88
C ALA A 178 -4.87 2.30 12.36
N ARG A 179 -4.55 2.20 13.66
CA ARG A 179 -3.62 1.19 14.18
C ARG A 179 -4.06 -0.23 13.88
N GLU A 180 -5.35 -0.52 13.96
CA GLU A 180 -5.87 -1.87 13.66
C GLU A 180 -5.60 -2.26 12.19
N ILE A 181 -5.81 -1.35 11.25
CA ILE A 181 -5.58 -1.56 9.82
C ILE A 181 -4.09 -1.77 9.55
N ILE A 182 -3.24 -0.95 10.18
CA ILE A 182 -1.79 -1.05 10.09
C ILE A 182 -1.33 -2.41 10.59
N ASN A 183 -1.79 -2.84 11.76
CA ASN A 183 -1.44 -4.15 12.33
C ASN A 183 -1.90 -5.31 11.43
N ASN A 184 -3.09 -5.21 10.82
CA ASN A 184 -3.61 -6.21 9.88
C ASN A 184 -2.89 -6.23 8.53
N SER A 185 -2.14 -5.18 8.16
CA SER A 185 -1.23 -5.24 7.00
C SER A 185 -0.15 -6.31 7.18
N GLY A 186 0.15 -6.68 8.43
CA GLY A 186 1.13 -7.69 8.79
C GLY A 186 2.58 -7.23 8.69
N TYR A 187 2.82 -5.93 8.47
CA TYR A 187 4.12 -5.28 8.51
C TYR A 187 4.37 -4.67 9.89
N SER A 188 5.57 -4.88 10.43
CA SER A 188 6.03 -4.22 11.65
C SER A 188 7.52 -3.92 11.55
N ASP A 189 7.93 -2.79 12.11
CA ASP A 189 9.33 -2.43 12.35
C ASP A 189 9.42 -1.51 13.57
N GLU A 190 10.64 -1.29 14.08
CA GLU A 190 10.89 -0.45 15.27
C GLU A 190 10.33 0.96 15.13
N LYS A 191 10.31 1.52 13.92
CA LYS A 191 9.88 2.90 13.68
C LYS A 191 8.36 3.00 13.71
N LEU A 192 7.66 2.06 13.08
CA LEU A 192 6.21 1.96 13.14
C LEU A 192 5.73 1.68 14.57
N GLU A 193 6.37 0.75 15.27
CA GLU A 193 6.12 0.48 16.69
C GLU A 193 6.35 1.71 17.55
N SER A 194 7.35 2.55 17.24
CA SER A 194 7.58 3.80 17.96
C SER A 194 6.44 4.81 17.78
N TYR A 195 5.82 4.88 16.60
CA TYR A 195 4.65 5.74 16.37
C TYR A 195 3.42 5.22 17.13
N GLU A 196 3.18 3.91 17.11
CA GLU A 196 2.07 3.31 17.85
C GLU A 196 2.21 3.52 19.37
N ASN A 197 3.42 3.31 19.91
CA ASN A 197 3.72 3.59 21.32
C ASN A 197 3.58 5.08 21.66
N SER A 198 3.95 5.97 20.74
CA SER A 198 3.75 7.41 20.93
C SER A 198 2.27 7.77 20.96
N LEU A 199 1.44 7.17 20.10
CA LEU A 199 -0.02 7.37 20.10
C LEU A 199 -0.65 6.91 21.42
N ILE A 200 -0.20 5.79 21.99
CA ILE A 200 -0.68 5.29 23.29
C ILE A 200 -0.40 6.31 24.41
N ASN A 201 0.74 6.99 24.37
CA ASN A 201 1.17 7.92 25.41
C ASN A 201 0.76 9.38 25.13
N ALA A 202 0.19 9.68 23.97
CA ALA A 202 -0.23 11.02 23.61
C ALA A 202 -1.45 11.45 24.45
N THR A 203 -1.41 12.67 24.95
CA THR A 203 -2.46 13.21 25.84
C THR A 203 -3.14 14.45 25.27
N THR A 204 -2.65 14.98 24.15
CA THR A 204 -3.22 16.16 23.48
C THR A 204 -3.50 15.88 22.01
N GLU A 205 -4.44 16.63 21.43
CA GLU A 205 -4.78 16.50 20.01
C GLU A 205 -3.64 16.86 19.07
N GLU A 206 -2.84 17.87 19.45
CA GLU A 206 -1.66 18.30 18.71
C GLU A 206 -0.61 17.19 18.63
N GLN A 207 -0.32 16.51 19.76
CA GLN A 207 0.57 15.36 19.78
C GLN A 207 0.07 14.24 18.86
N ILE A 208 -1.21 13.88 18.95
CA ILE A 208 -1.81 12.84 18.11
C ILE A 208 -1.69 13.22 16.63
N SER A 209 -2.00 14.48 16.27
CA SER A 209 -1.90 15.00 14.90
C SER A 209 -0.47 14.91 14.36
N ASP A 210 0.54 15.32 15.12
CA ASP A 210 1.94 15.29 14.68
C ASP A 210 2.48 13.86 14.53
N ILE A 211 2.08 12.96 15.42
CA ILE A 211 2.43 11.54 15.32
C ILE A 211 1.78 10.94 14.07
N TYR A 212 0.48 11.15 13.87
CA TYR A 212 -0.21 10.68 12.68
C TYR A 212 0.38 11.24 11.39
N LYS A 213 0.75 12.52 11.35
CA LYS A 213 1.40 13.13 10.18
C LYS A 213 2.70 12.41 9.83
N SER A 214 3.53 12.15 10.84
CA SER A 214 4.81 11.44 10.68
C SER A 214 4.62 9.99 10.25
N MET A 215 3.67 9.29 10.88
CA MET A 215 3.34 7.89 10.60
C MET A 215 2.75 7.71 9.20
N GLN A 216 1.84 8.59 8.78
CA GLN A 216 1.26 8.61 7.44
C GLN A 216 2.33 8.76 6.36
N LYS A 217 3.22 9.74 6.54
CA LYS A 217 4.34 9.95 5.62
C LYS A 217 5.23 8.72 5.54
N TYR A 218 5.54 8.11 6.69
CA TYR A 218 6.35 6.89 6.74
C TYR A 218 5.71 5.72 5.99
N ILE A 219 4.41 5.47 6.23
CA ILE A 219 3.66 4.40 5.57
C ILE A 219 3.60 4.62 4.05
N ASN A 220 3.34 5.85 3.62
CA ASN A 220 3.25 6.19 2.20
C ASN A 220 4.61 6.13 1.48
N ASP A 221 5.69 6.61 2.12
CA ASP A 221 7.04 6.57 1.54
C ASP A 221 7.59 5.15 1.41
N ASN A 222 7.24 4.25 2.33
CA ASN A 222 7.67 2.84 2.31
C ASN A 222 6.66 1.91 1.63
N VAL A 223 5.50 2.43 1.20
CA VAL A 223 4.44 1.68 0.51
C VAL A 223 4.05 0.40 1.28
N ILE A 224 3.88 0.50 2.61
CA ILE A 224 3.51 -0.65 3.46
C ILE A 224 2.19 -1.27 2.99
N PHE A 225 1.23 -0.40 2.64
CA PHE A 225 0.03 -0.75 1.89
C PHE A 225 -0.42 0.49 1.09
N ILE A 226 -1.33 0.28 0.13
CA ILE A 226 -1.85 1.35 -0.73
C ILE A 226 -3.32 1.58 -0.39
N SER A 227 -3.63 2.74 0.18
CA SER A 227 -5.02 3.19 0.34
C SER A 227 -5.54 3.66 -1.02
N LEU A 228 -6.79 3.33 -1.34
CA LEU A 228 -7.40 3.70 -2.64
C LEU A 228 -8.42 4.82 -2.46
N ALA A 229 -9.50 4.52 -1.75
CA ALA A 229 -10.59 5.46 -1.56
C ALA A 229 -11.43 5.10 -0.33
N ILE A 230 -12.10 6.11 0.21
CA ILE A 230 -13.19 5.96 1.17
C ILE A 230 -14.49 6.15 0.40
N ARG A 231 -15.42 5.22 0.56
CA ARG A 231 -16.72 5.31 -0.11
C ARG A 231 -17.67 6.12 0.74
N ASP A 232 -18.44 6.97 0.09
CA ASP A 232 -19.55 7.64 0.75
C ASP A 232 -20.72 6.66 0.87
N GLU A 233 -21.43 6.73 1.98
CA GLU A 233 -22.71 6.05 2.16
C GLU A 233 -23.87 6.95 1.73
N TYR A 234 -24.96 6.34 1.28
CA TYR A 234 -26.12 7.05 0.79
C TYR A 234 -27.40 6.49 1.39
N ILE A 235 -28.30 7.40 1.76
CA ILE A 235 -29.66 7.04 2.11
C ILE A 235 -30.57 7.35 0.94
N VAL A 236 -31.28 6.33 0.47
CA VAL A 236 -32.27 6.46 -0.59
C VAL A 236 -33.63 6.58 0.06
N THR A 237 -34.28 7.73 -0.10
CA THR A 237 -35.64 7.96 0.37
C THR A 237 -36.64 7.99 -0.78
N ASN A 238 -37.89 7.59 -0.51
CA ASN A 238 -38.96 7.76 -1.48
C ASN A 238 -39.31 9.25 -1.59
N ARG A 239 -39.57 9.76 -2.80
CA ARG A 239 -39.98 11.16 -3.03
C ARG A 239 -41.18 11.64 -2.20
N ARG A 240 -42.02 10.73 -1.72
CA ARG A 240 -43.17 11.04 -0.84
C ARG A 240 -42.74 11.38 0.58
N VAL A 241 -41.59 10.91 1.02
CA VAL A 241 -41.03 11.23 2.33
C VAL A 241 -40.40 12.62 2.22
N GLN A 242 -41.08 13.60 2.81
CA GLN A 242 -40.65 15.00 2.84
C GLN A 242 -39.94 15.30 4.15
N GLY A 243 -39.08 16.30 4.16
CA GLY A 243 -38.25 16.67 5.33
C GLY A 243 -36.76 16.60 5.01
N LYS A 244 -35.93 16.95 5.98
CA LYS A 244 -34.46 16.92 5.86
C LYS A 244 -33.88 16.04 6.96
N ILE A 245 -33.06 15.09 6.56
CA ILE A 245 -32.14 14.35 7.43
C ILE A 245 -30.75 14.95 7.30
N SER A 246 -29.93 14.77 8.33
CA SER A 246 -28.52 15.16 8.36
C SER A 246 -27.65 13.97 8.77
N PRO A 247 -27.62 12.88 7.96
CA PRO A 247 -26.84 11.69 8.27
C PRO A 247 -25.39 12.05 8.57
N ASN A 248 -24.83 11.38 9.58
CA ASN A 248 -23.42 11.53 9.93
C ASN A 248 -22.83 10.14 10.29
N GLU A 249 -21.52 10.10 10.53
CA GLU A 249 -20.79 8.85 10.80
C GLU A 249 -21.27 8.14 12.07
N PHE A 250 -21.90 8.84 13.02
CA PHE A 250 -22.43 8.27 14.26
C PHE A 250 -23.90 7.86 14.17
N ASP A 251 -24.72 8.67 13.50
CA ASP A 251 -26.13 8.38 13.26
C ASP A 251 -26.50 8.65 11.80
N VAL A 252 -26.61 7.56 11.04
CA VAL A 252 -27.08 7.60 9.65
C VAL A 252 -28.53 8.11 9.55
N TYR A 253 -29.33 7.98 10.61
CA TYR A 253 -30.71 8.45 10.67
C TYR A 253 -30.86 9.79 11.37
N GLU A 254 -29.78 10.53 11.61
CA GLU A 254 -29.84 11.83 12.27
C GLU A 254 -30.86 12.75 11.56
N GLY A 255 -31.80 13.29 12.35
CA GLY A 255 -32.90 14.10 11.84
C GLY A 255 -34.07 13.31 11.22
N ILE A 256 -34.16 11.98 11.40
CA ILE A 256 -35.29 11.16 10.90
C ILE A 256 -36.65 11.64 11.43
N THR A 257 -36.69 12.23 12.61
CA THR A 257 -37.90 12.81 13.21
C THR A 257 -38.43 14.03 12.45
N ASN A 258 -37.62 14.63 11.56
CA ASN A 258 -38.04 15.70 10.67
C ASN A 258 -38.75 15.17 9.42
N LEU A 259 -38.74 13.85 9.20
CA LEU A 259 -39.39 13.23 8.05
C LEU A 259 -40.90 13.12 8.28
N LYS A 260 -41.65 13.40 7.21
CA LYS A 260 -43.11 13.31 7.17
C LYS A 260 -43.54 12.61 5.88
N THR A 261 -44.57 11.77 5.97
CA THR A 261 -45.32 11.36 4.79
C THR A 261 -46.38 12.42 4.47
N PRO A 262 -46.86 12.51 3.23
CA PRO A 262 -47.98 13.37 2.89
C PRO A 262 -49.19 12.93 3.73
N GLU A 263 -49.91 13.87 4.34
CA GLU A 263 -51.22 13.59 4.93
C GLU A 263 -52.18 13.13 3.80
N GLU A 264 -53.01 12.12 4.08
CA GLU A 264 -54.03 11.58 3.16
C GLU A 264 -55.15 12.59 2.89
#